data_AF-A0A8T4PZP5-F1
#
_entry.id   AF-A0A8T4PZP5-F1
#
_cell.length_a   1.000
_cell.length_b   1.000
_cell.length_c   1.000
_cell.angle_alpha   90.00
_cell.angle_beta   90.00
_cell.angle_gamma   90.00
#
_symmetry.space_group_name_H-M   'P 1'
#
loop_
_entity.id
_entity.type
_entity.pdbx_description
1 polymer ?
#
loop_
_entity_poly.entity_id
_entity_poly.type
_entity_poly.pdbx_seq_one_letter_code
_entity_poly.pdbx_strand_id
1 'polypeptide(L)'
;MESPSKLKRWVSTRWSFIVGAVVVLSLLISALWYSCTGFICDVVRDNKALIFTKLGRYLPKMVTVLLIFLFFKVGATFFFEMALPKLLRLVHLEHRLVGSKRIGRVAWWAIFTLLTLTIMIGHVGALVANLGLIGLGLTFALQKPILNFVGWLTLTAKGTFREGDRIRVGNIRGDVREIQIMNTVLEGLLEASDTKSNKVLTFPNEFVLTMEVENFTKDSNYVMDEMKIGITYESNYRKAAKLLETIIVAHIKKNKKSYIRQIIRQQEQVDRGLGKLLSQKYITNKEQKELSNFRVEEQELKRDMEELEMLEDEFRPRVRIELADSAILLIPQFFTPYDQKKKTRTEIILNFLDAIKAEKDIEMAYPHVQIVSEVEKAEIVQHAAAHGLQTTLQKAFFEQ
;
A
#
# COMPACT_ATOMS: atom_id res chain seq x y z
N MET A 1 22.42 -4.29 -39.16
CA MET A 1 21.81 -5.63 -39.01
C MET A 1 20.77 -5.54 -37.89
N GLU A 2 19.51 -5.22 -38.22
CA GLU A 2 18.41 -5.18 -37.24
C GLU A 2 17.89 -6.59 -36.94
N SER A 3 17.68 -6.87 -35.65
CA SER A 3 17.42 -8.21 -35.12
C SER A 3 16.14 -8.89 -35.66
N PRO A 4 16.14 -10.22 -35.87
CA PRO A 4 14.99 -11.02 -36.35
C PRO A 4 13.80 -11.10 -35.37
N SER A 5 13.87 -10.44 -34.21
CA SER A 5 12.83 -10.47 -33.16
C SER A 5 11.61 -9.59 -33.47
N LYS A 6 11.80 -8.44 -34.14
CA LYS A 6 10.73 -7.50 -34.48
C LYS A 6 9.81 -8.06 -35.56
N LEU A 7 10.37 -8.72 -36.58
CA LEU A 7 9.59 -9.32 -37.66
C LEU A 7 8.75 -10.50 -37.16
N LYS A 8 9.30 -11.34 -36.27
CA LYS A 8 8.58 -12.48 -35.67
C LYS A 8 7.42 -12.04 -34.76
N ARG A 9 7.59 -10.95 -33.99
CA ARG A 9 6.49 -10.30 -33.25
C ARG A 9 5.47 -9.65 -34.19
N TRP A 10 5.91 -9.01 -35.27
CA TRP A 10 5.04 -8.36 -36.25
C TRP A 10 4.16 -9.36 -37.02
N VAL A 11 4.74 -10.48 -37.45
CA VAL A 11 4.04 -11.56 -38.15
C VAL A 11 3.07 -12.28 -37.22
N SER A 12 3.48 -12.67 -36.00
CA SER A 12 2.58 -13.36 -35.05
C SER A 12 1.38 -12.51 -34.61
N THR A 13 1.57 -11.19 -34.43
CA THR A 13 0.49 -10.27 -34.02
C THR A 13 -0.51 -9.99 -35.15
N ARG A 14 -0.05 -9.97 -36.42
CA ARG A 14 -0.95 -9.90 -37.59
C ARG A 14 -1.67 -11.22 -37.81
N TRP A 15 -0.99 -12.35 -37.59
CA TRP A 15 -1.58 -13.68 -37.71
C TRP A 15 -2.71 -13.91 -36.70
N SER A 16 -2.56 -13.52 -35.43
CA SER A 16 -3.63 -13.67 -34.44
C SER A 16 -4.88 -12.85 -34.76
N PHE A 17 -4.72 -11.66 -35.36
CA PHE A 17 -5.84 -10.82 -35.81
C PHE A 17 -6.55 -11.42 -37.03
N ILE A 18 -5.78 -11.89 -38.02
CA ILE A 18 -6.34 -12.55 -39.20
C ILE A 18 -7.06 -13.83 -38.80
N VAL A 19 -6.46 -14.64 -37.93
CA VAL A 19 -7.08 -15.87 -37.40
C VAL A 19 -8.36 -15.55 -36.64
N GLY A 20 -8.39 -14.55 -35.76
CA GLY A 20 -9.60 -14.17 -35.03
C GLY A 20 -10.73 -13.67 -35.94
N ALA A 21 -10.41 -12.84 -36.93
CA ALA A 21 -11.38 -12.38 -37.93
C ALA A 21 -11.90 -13.54 -38.79
N VAL A 22 -11.04 -14.47 -39.19
CA VAL A 22 -11.40 -15.66 -39.97
C VAL A 22 -12.27 -16.61 -39.15
N VAL A 23 -12.00 -16.80 -37.86
CA VAL A 23 -12.82 -17.63 -36.97
C VAL A 23 -14.21 -17.00 -36.79
N VAL A 24 -14.30 -15.70 -36.57
CA VAL A 24 -15.59 -15.00 -36.46
C VAL A 24 -16.38 -15.06 -37.77
N LEU A 25 -15.70 -14.84 -38.91
CA LEU A 25 -16.33 -14.97 -40.23
C LEU A 25 -16.80 -16.41 -40.48
N SER A 26 -15.99 -17.39 -40.10
CA SER A 26 -16.31 -18.82 -40.21
C SER A 26 -17.51 -19.21 -39.34
N LEU A 27 -17.59 -18.70 -38.10
CA LEU A 27 -18.74 -18.91 -37.22
C LEU A 27 -20.01 -18.24 -37.75
N LEU A 28 -19.90 -17.03 -38.33
CA LEU A 28 -21.03 -16.35 -38.98
C LEU A 28 -21.49 -17.09 -40.23
N ILE A 29 -20.56 -17.55 -41.07
CA ILE A 29 -20.86 -18.34 -42.27
C ILE A 29 -21.49 -19.68 -41.87
N SER A 30 -21.01 -20.32 -40.81
CA SER A 30 -21.58 -21.57 -40.29
C SER A 30 -22.98 -21.36 -39.71
N ALA A 31 -23.23 -20.26 -38.99
CA ALA A 31 -24.56 -19.92 -38.48
C ALA A 31 -25.56 -19.58 -39.59
N LEU A 32 -25.10 -18.85 -40.62
CA LEU A 32 -25.87 -18.59 -41.83
C LEU A 32 -26.15 -19.88 -42.61
N TRP A 33 -25.17 -20.77 -42.72
CA TRP A 33 -25.31 -22.08 -43.33
C TRP A 33 -26.30 -22.97 -42.58
N TYR A 34 -26.27 -22.98 -41.25
CA TYR A 34 -27.23 -23.72 -40.42
C TYR A 34 -28.66 -23.19 -40.57
N SER A 35 -28.83 -21.85 -40.64
CA SER A 35 -30.15 -21.26 -40.93
C SER A 35 -30.62 -21.54 -42.35
N CYS A 36 -29.73 -21.48 -43.34
CA CYS A 36 -30.06 -21.79 -44.74
C CYS A 36 -30.38 -23.28 -44.94
N THR A 37 -29.63 -24.19 -44.32
CA THR A 37 -29.89 -25.64 -44.41
C THR A 37 -31.16 -26.03 -43.66
N GLY A 38 -31.45 -25.40 -42.51
CA GLY A 38 -32.75 -25.51 -41.84
C GLY A 38 -33.89 -25.06 -42.74
N PHE A 39 -33.75 -23.90 -43.39
CA PHE A 39 -34.73 -23.38 -44.35
C PHE A 39 -34.90 -24.30 -45.57
N ILE A 40 -33.81 -24.81 -46.15
CA ILE A 40 -33.85 -25.71 -47.32
C ILE A 40 -34.49 -27.06 -46.96
N CYS A 41 -34.14 -27.66 -45.82
CA CYS A 41 -34.76 -28.91 -45.37
C CYS A 41 -36.26 -28.71 -45.09
N ASP A 42 -36.64 -27.56 -44.54
CA ASP A 42 -38.04 -27.20 -44.29
C ASP A 42 -38.84 -26.89 -45.57
N VAL A 43 -38.18 -26.47 -46.65
CA VAL A 43 -38.77 -26.19 -47.97
C VAL A 43 -38.87 -27.45 -48.82
N VAL A 44 -37.91 -28.38 -48.70
CA VAL A 44 -37.94 -29.68 -49.41
C VAL A 44 -38.97 -30.64 -48.80
N ARG A 45 -39.30 -30.47 -47.50
CA ARG A 45 -40.24 -31.35 -46.78
C ARG A 45 -41.73 -30.98 -46.93
N ASP A 46 -42.07 -29.73 -47.25
CA ASP A 46 -43.45 -29.25 -47.25
C ASP A 46 -43.90 -28.67 -48.61
N ASN A 47 -45.14 -28.99 -49.00
CA ASN A 47 -45.80 -28.47 -50.21
C ASN A 47 -45.84 -26.92 -50.22
N LYS A 48 -45.81 -26.34 -51.44
CA LYS A 48 -45.65 -24.91 -51.79
C LYS A 48 -46.46 -23.88 -50.97
N ALA A 49 -47.51 -24.29 -50.25
CA ALA A 49 -48.37 -23.42 -49.44
C ALA A 49 -47.78 -23.02 -48.06
N LEU A 50 -46.76 -23.73 -47.54
CA LEU A 50 -46.19 -23.45 -46.20
C LEU A 50 -44.93 -22.56 -46.21
N ILE A 51 -44.37 -22.26 -47.38
CA ILE A 51 -43.12 -21.48 -47.54
C ILE A 51 -43.29 -20.04 -47.03
N PHE A 52 -44.44 -19.41 -47.30
CA PHE A 52 -44.71 -18.01 -46.89
C PHE A 52 -44.77 -17.83 -45.37
N THR A 53 -45.31 -18.81 -44.63
CA THR A 53 -45.44 -18.73 -43.16
C THR A 53 -44.10 -18.96 -42.45
N LYS A 54 -43.23 -19.84 -42.99
CA LYS A 54 -41.87 -20.04 -42.47
C LYS A 54 -40.97 -18.85 -42.80
N LEU A 55 -41.05 -18.28 -44.02
CA LEU A 55 -40.28 -17.09 -44.42
C LEU A 55 -40.55 -15.89 -43.49
N GLY A 56 -41.81 -15.72 -43.05
CA GLY A 56 -42.22 -14.68 -42.09
C GLY A 56 -41.60 -14.81 -40.69
N ARG A 57 -41.07 -15.99 -40.30
CA ARG A 57 -40.41 -16.21 -39.01
C ARG A 57 -38.90 -15.93 -39.04
N TYR A 58 -38.25 -16.09 -40.19
CA TYR A 58 -36.81 -15.89 -40.36
C TYR A 58 -36.45 -14.46 -40.82
N LEU A 59 -37.30 -13.81 -41.61
CA LEU A 59 -37.17 -12.39 -41.99
C LEU A 59 -36.93 -11.45 -40.79
N PRO A 60 -37.75 -11.46 -39.72
CA PRO A 60 -37.52 -10.58 -38.57
C PRO A 60 -36.23 -10.91 -37.81
N LYS A 61 -35.77 -12.17 -37.80
CA LYS A 61 -34.47 -12.56 -37.21
C LYS A 61 -33.28 -12.02 -38.04
N MET A 62 -33.40 -12.00 -39.36
CA MET A 62 -32.38 -11.43 -40.24
C MET A 62 -32.32 -9.90 -40.12
N VAL A 63 -33.49 -9.24 -40.07
CA VAL A 63 -33.60 -7.79 -39.91
C VAL A 63 -33.08 -7.35 -38.54
N THR A 64 -33.41 -8.06 -37.47
CA THR A 64 -32.91 -7.74 -36.11
C THR A 64 -31.39 -7.87 -36.01
N VAL A 65 -30.79 -8.91 -36.61
CA VAL A 65 -29.32 -9.02 -36.67
C VAL A 65 -28.69 -7.89 -37.49
N LEU A 66 -29.30 -7.49 -38.60
CA LEU A 66 -28.81 -6.37 -39.41
C LEU A 66 -28.87 -5.03 -38.63
N LEU A 67 -29.95 -4.79 -37.89
CA LEU A 67 -30.09 -3.59 -37.06
C LEU A 67 -29.07 -3.55 -35.93
N ILE A 68 -28.82 -4.69 -35.26
CA ILE A 68 -27.80 -4.82 -34.22
C ILE A 68 -26.40 -4.62 -34.80
N PHE A 69 -26.13 -5.14 -36.00
CA PHE A 69 -24.86 -4.91 -36.69
C PHE A 69 -24.65 -3.42 -36.99
N LEU A 70 -25.68 -2.73 -37.49
CA LEU A 70 -25.62 -1.29 -37.75
C LEU A 70 -25.37 -0.51 -36.46
N PHE A 71 -26.10 -0.86 -35.38
CA PHE A 71 -25.95 -0.25 -34.06
C PHE A 71 -24.54 -0.43 -33.50
N PHE A 72 -23.99 -1.65 -33.53
CA PHE A 72 -22.63 -1.92 -33.04
C PHE A 72 -21.56 -1.27 -33.91
N LYS A 73 -21.77 -1.17 -35.22
CA LYS A 73 -20.83 -0.49 -36.13
C LYS A 73 -20.79 1.01 -35.88
N VAL A 74 -21.96 1.66 -35.76
CA VAL A 74 -22.07 3.09 -35.45
C VAL A 74 -21.59 3.40 -34.03
N GLY A 75 -21.91 2.53 -33.07
CA GLY A 75 -21.43 2.64 -31.69
C GLY A 75 -19.91 2.50 -31.60
N ALA A 76 -19.30 1.57 -32.35
CA ALA A 76 -17.85 1.40 -32.40
C ALA A 76 -17.15 2.64 -32.95
N THR A 77 -17.64 3.21 -34.06
CA THR A 77 -17.03 4.40 -34.65
C THR A 77 -17.18 5.60 -33.73
N PHE A 78 -18.36 5.83 -33.16
CA PHE A 78 -18.59 6.92 -32.20
C PHE A 78 -17.70 6.80 -30.95
N PHE A 79 -17.62 5.61 -30.36
CA PHE A 79 -16.87 5.39 -29.13
C PHE A 79 -15.35 5.48 -29.35
N PHE A 80 -14.81 4.79 -30.35
CA PHE A 80 -13.36 4.74 -30.58
C PHE A 80 -12.80 6.00 -31.25
N GLU A 81 -13.58 6.68 -32.09
CA GLU A 81 -13.12 7.87 -32.82
C GLU A 81 -13.43 9.19 -32.10
N MET A 82 -14.53 9.27 -31.33
CA MET A 82 -14.94 10.52 -30.70
C MET A 82 -14.84 10.52 -29.17
N ALA A 83 -15.38 9.51 -28.48
CA ALA A 83 -15.44 9.49 -27.01
C ALA A 83 -14.09 9.16 -26.35
N LEU A 84 -13.43 8.10 -26.82
CA LEU A 84 -12.17 7.62 -26.27
C LEU A 84 -11.04 8.67 -26.33
N PRO A 85 -10.76 9.38 -27.44
CA PRO A 85 -9.72 10.40 -27.46
C PRO A 85 -10.05 11.61 -26.57
N LYS A 86 -11.33 11.97 -26.39
CA LYS A 86 -11.72 13.04 -25.46
C LYS A 86 -11.47 12.65 -24.00
N LEU A 87 -11.85 11.44 -23.61
CA LEU A 87 -11.61 10.91 -22.26
C LEU A 87 -10.11 10.78 -21.95
N LEU A 88 -9.31 10.36 -22.94
CA LEU A 88 -7.87 10.17 -22.76
C LEU A 88 -7.11 11.49 -22.61
N ARG A 89 -7.58 12.59 -23.23
CA ARG A 89 -7.00 13.93 -23.01
C ARG A 89 -7.17 14.42 -21.57
N LEU A 90 -8.23 14.00 -20.88
CA LEU A 90 -8.45 14.36 -19.48
C LEU A 90 -7.46 13.66 -18.52
N VAL A 91 -6.85 12.56 -18.94
CA VAL A 91 -5.98 11.71 -18.09
C VAL A 91 -4.49 11.79 -18.51
N HIS A 92 -4.11 12.61 -19.50
CA HIS A 92 -2.71 12.80 -19.97
C HIS A 92 -1.94 11.50 -20.36
N LEU A 93 -2.64 10.39 -20.65
CA LEU A 93 -2.05 9.10 -21.02
C LEU A 93 -1.85 8.99 -22.55
N GLU A 94 -1.04 9.86 -23.15
CA GLU A 94 -0.98 9.96 -24.62
C GLU A 94 -0.18 8.84 -25.30
N HIS A 95 0.84 8.26 -24.64
CA HIS A 95 1.84 7.44 -25.33
C HIS A 95 1.72 5.90 -25.17
N ARG A 96 0.91 5.35 -24.26
CA ARG A 96 0.87 3.88 -23.98
C ARG A 96 -0.29 3.11 -24.63
N LEU A 97 -1.21 3.75 -25.34
CA LEU A 97 -2.55 3.17 -25.59
C LEU A 97 -2.88 2.80 -27.05
N VAL A 98 -1.93 2.87 -27.99
CA VAL A 98 -2.14 2.37 -29.36
C VAL A 98 -2.52 0.87 -29.37
N GLY A 99 -2.04 0.11 -28.37
CA GLY A 99 -2.46 -1.28 -28.14
C GLY A 99 -3.88 -1.41 -27.55
N SER A 100 -4.28 -0.51 -26.64
CA SER A 100 -5.58 -0.58 -25.95
C SER A 100 -6.78 -0.33 -26.88
N LYS A 101 -6.65 0.58 -27.86
CA LYS A 101 -7.69 0.79 -28.88
C LYS A 101 -7.97 -0.47 -29.70
N ARG A 102 -6.96 -1.33 -29.90
CA ARG A 102 -7.09 -2.58 -30.66
C ARG A 102 -7.77 -3.66 -29.83
N ILE A 103 -7.38 -3.80 -28.56
CA ILE A 103 -8.00 -4.75 -27.62
C ILE A 103 -9.48 -4.41 -27.42
N GLY A 104 -9.81 -3.14 -27.20
CA GLY A 104 -11.19 -2.70 -27.06
C GLY A 104 -12.04 -3.00 -28.30
N ARG A 105 -11.48 -2.80 -29.51
CA ARG A 105 -12.20 -3.10 -30.75
C ARG A 105 -12.45 -4.59 -30.95
N VAL A 106 -11.48 -5.43 -30.58
CA VAL A 106 -11.64 -6.90 -30.62
C VAL A 106 -12.71 -7.34 -29.61
N ALA A 107 -12.68 -6.82 -28.38
CA ALA A 107 -13.71 -7.11 -27.38
C ALA A 107 -15.11 -6.69 -27.85
N TRP A 108 -15.23 -5.52 -28.49
CA TRP A 108 -16.49 -5.01 -29.03
C TRP A 108 -17.09 -5.93 -30.11
N TRP A 109 -16.26 -6.40 -31.05
CA TRP A 109 -16.70 -7.35 -32.08
C TRP A 109 -16.97 -8.75 -31.54
N ALA A 110 -16.24 -9.18 -30.50
CA ALA A 110 -16.50 -10.44 -29.81
C ALA A 110 -17.88 -10.43 -29.13
N ILE A 111 -18.24 -9.32 -28.46
CA ILE A 111 -19.57 -9.13 -27.85
C ILE A 111 -20.66 -9.16 -28.92
N PHE A 112 -20.47 -8.46 -30.04
CA PHE A 112 -21.41 -8.48 -31.17
C PHE A 112 -21.64 -9.90 -31.72
N THR A 113 -20.55 -10.66 -31.89
CA THR A 113 -20.60 -12.03 -32.40
C THR A 113 -21.37 -12.95 -31.46
N LEU A 114 -21.11 -12.84 -30.15
CA LEU A 114 -21.81 -13.60 -29.12
C LEU A 114 -23.32 -13.27 -29.09
N LEU A 115 -23.66 -11.99 -29.19
CA LEU A 115 -25.05 -11.54 -29.19
C LEU A 115 -25.82 -12.08 -30.42
N THR A 116 -25.18 -12.02 -31.60
CA THR A 116 -25.75 -12.48 -32.86
C THR A 116 -25.96 -14.00 -32.89
N LEU A 117 -24.99 -14.76 -32.39
CA LEU A 117 -25.07 -16.22 -32.28
C LEU A 117 -26.30 -16.62 -31.45
N THR A 118 -26.59 -15.86 -30.40
CA THR A 118 -27.67 -16.22 -29.48
C THR A 118 -29.06 -15.93 -30.04
N ILE A 119 -29.23 -14.84 -30.78
CA ILE A 119 -30.50 -14.50 -31.46
C ILE A 119 -30.83 -15.56 -32.52
N MET A 120 -29.80 -16.12 -33.17
CA MET A 120 -29.96 -17.18 -34.17
C MET A 120 -30.41 -18.52 -33.55
N ILE A 121 -29.86 -18.88 -32.39
CA ILE A 121 -30.18 -20.14 -31.69
C ILE A 121 -31.56 -20.07 -31.01
N GLY A 122 -32.07 -18.88 -30.66
CA GLY A 122 -33.45 -18.69 -30.18
C GLY A 122 -33.73 -19.14 -28.74
N HIS A 123 -32.71 -19.57 -27.99
CA HIS A 123 -32.82 -19.97 -26.59
C HIS A 123 -32.31 -18.86 -25.64
N VAL A 124 -33.22 -18.00 -25.20
CA VAL A 124 -32.91 -16.89 -24.26
C VAL A 124 -32.29 -17.40 -22.96
N GLY A 125 -32.69 -18.58 -22.48
CA GLY A 125 -32.08 -19.19 -21.28
C GLY A 125 -30.58 -19.48 -21.43
N ALA A 126 -30.14 -19.91 -22.62
CA ALA A 126 -28.72 -20.15 -22.90
C ALA A 126 -27.93 -18.84 -22.97
N LEU A 127 -28.54 -17.73 -23.41
CA LEU A 127 -27.95 -16.39 -23.35
C LEU A 127 -27.64 -16.02 -21.90
N VAL A 128 -28.63 -16.13 -21.02
CA VAL A 128 -28.52 -15.69 -19.62
C VAL A 128 -27.46 -16.52 -18.90
N ALA A 129 -27.41 -17.83 -19.15
CA ALA A 129 -26.37 -18.71 -18.60
C ALA A 129 -24.96 -18.31 -19.08
N ASN A 130 -24.78 -18.07 -20.39
CA ASN A 130 -23.49 -17.67 -20.95
C ASN A 130 -23.05 -16.27 -20.50
N LEU A 131 -23.98 -15.31 -20.44
CA LEU A 131 -23.71 -13.97 -19.92
C LEU A 131 -23.39 -13.99 -18.43
N GLY A 132 -24.05 -14.86 -17.64
CA GLY A 132 -23.72 -15.10 -16.24
C GLY A 132 -22.30 -15.63 -16.09
N LEU A 133 -21.91 -16.63 -16.91
CA LEU A 133 -20.57 -17.20 -16.88
C LEU A 133 -19.48 -16.18 -17.27
N ILE A 134 -19.73 -15.38 -18.31
CA ILE A 134 -18.81 -14.30 -18.73
C ILE A 134 -18.73 -13.21 -17.66
N GLY A 135 -19.86 -12.83 -17.06
CA GLY A 135 -19.93 -11.86 -15.98
C GLY A 135 -19.10 -12.28 -14.77
N LEU A 136 -19.22 -13.56 -14.35
CA LEU A 136 -18.40 -14.12 -13.28
C LEU A 136 -16.90 -14.03 -13.62
N GLY A 137 -16.51 -14.48 -14.82
CA GLY A 137 -15.12 -14.39 -15.26
C GLY A 137 -14.58 -12.96 -15.27
N LEU A 138 -15.41 -12.00 -15.70
CA LEU A 138 -15.05 -10.58 -15.71
C LEU A 138 -14.90 -10.01 -14.30
N THR A 139 -15.79 -10.36 -13.37
CA THR A 139 -15.69 -9.93 -11.97
C THR A 139 -14.42 -10.46 -11.31
N PHE A 140 -14.08 -11.73 -11.50
CA PHE A 140 -12.82 -12.28 -10.98
C PHE A 140 -11.60 -11.59 -11.60
N ALA A 141 -11.63 -11.29 -12.90
CA ALA A 141 -10.54 -10.59 -13.57
C ALA A 141 -10.37 -9.14 -13.09
N LEU A 142 -11.49 -8.45 -12.79
CA LEU A 142 -11.50 -7.04 -12.37
C LEU A 142 -11.42 -6.85 -10.85
N GLN A 143 -11.45 -7.92 -10.07
CA GLN A 143 -11.42 -7.86 -8.61
C GLN A 143 -10.27 -7.00 -8.09
N LYS A 144 -9.03 -7.23 -8.55
CA LYS A 144 -7.85 -6.47 -8.11
C LYS A 144 -7.86 -4.99 -8.56
N PRO A 145 -8.15 -4.66 -9.83
CA PRO A 145 -8.34 -3.27 -10.24
C PRO A 145 -9.39 -2.51 -9.41
N ILE A 146 -10.53 -3.16 -9.12
CA ILE A 146 -11.59 -2.57 -8.30
C ILE A 146 -11.08 -2.31 -6.88
N LEU A 147 -10.39 -3.28 -6.26
CA LEU A 147 -9.81 -3.13 -4.92
C LEU A 147 -8.79 -1.98 -4.85
N ASN A 148 -7.93 -1.85 -5.86
CA ASN A 148 -6.97 -0.73 -5.92
C ASN A 148 -7.67 0.63 -6.04
N PHE A 149 -8.73 0.70 -6.85
CA PHE A 149 -9.53 1.92 -7.00
C PHE A 149 -10.25 2.29 -5.70
N VAL A 150 -10.84 1.31 -5.01
CA VAL A 150 -11.48 1.53 -3.70
C VAL A 150 -10.43 1.92 -2.65
N GLY A 151 -9.22 1.34 -2.71
CA GLY A 151 -8.11 1.70 -1.84
C GLY A 151 -7.69 3.15 -2.04
N TRP A 152 -7.54 3.59 -3.29
CA TRP A 152 -7.29 4.99 -3.64
C TRP A 152 -8.40 5.91 -3.14
N LEU A 153 -9.66 5.57 -3.40
CA LEU A 153 -10.80 6.36 -2.93
C LEU A 153 -10.81 6.48 -1.40
N THR A 154 -10.44 5.41 -0.69
CA THR A 154 -10.35 5.41 0.77
C THR A 154 -9.21 6.31 1.25
N LEU A 155 -8.04 6.24 0.61
CA LEU A 155 -6.91 7.13 0.89
C LEU A 155 -7.28 8.59 0.68
N THR A 156 -7.94 8.92 -0.43
CA THR A 156 -8.35 10.29 -0.73
C THR A 156 -9.48 10.79 0.16
N ALA A 157 -10.47 9.95 0.48
CA ALA A 157 -11.64 10.35 1.25
C ALA A 157 -11.39 10.38 2.76
N LYS A 158 -10.73 9.35 3.32
CA LYS A 158 -10.46 9.25 4.76
C LYS A 158 -9.10 9.81 5.16
N GLY A 159 -8.16 9.98 4.23
CA GLY A 159 -6.83 10.48 4.54
C GLY A 159 -6.11 9.61 5.58
N THR A 160 -6.09 8.28 5.41
CA THR A 160 -5.39 7.38 6.34
C THR A 160 -3.92 7.79 6.53
N PHE A 161 -3.28 8.17 5.43
CA PHE A 161 -1.99 8.86 5.36
C PHE A 161 -1.99 9.81 4.16
N ARG A 162 -1.10 10.80 4.18
CA ARG A 162 -0.95 11.84 3.15
C ARG A 162 0.43 11.76 2.49
N GLU A 163 0.59 12.49 1.38
CA GLU A 163 1.90 12.70 0.77
C GLU A 163 2.81 13.43 1.77
N GLY A 164 4.02 12.92 1.97
CA GLY A 164 4.96 13.37 2.99
C GLY A 164 4.94 12.55 4.29
N ASP A 165 3.89 11.77 4.56
CA ASP A 165 3.82 10.96 5.78
C ASP A 165 4.82 9.82 5.76
N ARG A 166 5.35 9.46 6.93
CA ARG A 166 6.19 8.28 7.10
C ARG A 166 5.35 7.10 7.55
N ILE A 167 5.31 6.06 6.71
CA ILE A 167 4.45 4.90 6.92
C ILE A 167 5.20 3.58 6.82
N ARG A 168 4.61 2.55 7.42
CA ARG A 168 4.98 1.16 7.22
C ARG A 168 3.75 0.36 6.82
N VAL A 169 3.86 -0.38 5.71
CA VAL A 169 2.82 -1.27 5.19
C VAL A 169 3.42 -2.67 5.08
N GLY A 170 3.02 -3.56 5.98
CA GLY A 170 3.68 -4.85 6.16
C GLY A 170 5.20 -4.68 6.40
N ASN A 171 6.01 -5.25 5.51
CA ASN A 171 7.48 -5.17 5.62
C ASN A 171 8.10 -3.96 4.89
N ILE A 172 7.29 -3.13 4.24
CA ILE A 172 7.76 -1.98 3.46
C ILE A 172 7.67 -0.73 4.33
N ARG A 173 8.78 0.00 4.47
CA ARG A 173 8.83 1.27 5.23
C ARG A 173 9.37 2.40 4.34
N GLY A 174 8.71 3.55 4.38
CA GLY A 174 9.11 4.70 3.57
C GLY A 174 8.27 5.95 3.81
N ASP A 175 8.73 7.05 3.20
CA ASP A 175 7.98 8.31 3.15
C ASP A 175 7.07 8.30 1.93
N VAL A 176 5.82 8.70 2.06
CA VAL A 176 4.85 8.74 0.95
C VAL A 176 5.26 9.84 -0.02
N ARG A 177 5.55 9.46 -1.26
CA ARG A 177 5.91 10.42 -2.30
C ARG A 177 4.69 10.89 -3.09
N GLU A 178 3.89 9.94 -3.56
CA GLU A 178 2.67 10.23 -4.34
C GLU A 178 1.67 9.08 -4.23
N ILE A 179 0.38 9.42 -4.27
CA ILE A 179 -0.72 8.45 -4.25
C ILE A 179 -1.39 8.41 -5.63
N GLN A 180 -1.09 7.38 -6.43
CA GLN A 180 -1.70 7.18 -7.75
C GLN A 180 -3.00 6.36 -7.63
N ILE A 181 -3.79 6.30 -8.71
CA ILE A 181 -5.11 5.61 -8.72
C ILE A 181 -5.00 4.12 -8.40
N MET A 182 -3.93 3.44 -8.86
CA MET A 182 -3.79 1.98 -8.71
C MET A 182 -2.73 1.57 -7.70
N ASN A 183 -1.82 2.47 -7.35
CA ASN A 183 -0.61 2.19 -6.59
C ASN A 183 -0.15 3.44 -5.83
N THR A 184 0.52 3.22 -4.71
CA THR A 184 1.15 4.27 -3.92
C THR A 184 2.66 4.14 -4.04
N VAL A 185 3.35 5.28 -4.17
CA VAL A 185 4.80 5.35 -4.32
C VAL A 185 5.41 5.87 -3.04
N LEU A 186 6.37 5.13 -2.51
CA LEU A 186 7.14 5.48 -1.31
C LEU A 186 8.61 5.74 -1.68
N GLU A 187 9.22 6.67 -0.96
CA GLU A 187 10.66 6.81 -0.85
C GLU A 187 11.15 5.91 0.29
N GLY A 188 11.85 4.83 -0.05
CA GLY A 188 12.27 3.80 0.89
C GLY A 188 13.28 4.29 1.90
N LEU A 189 13.22 3.75 3.10
CA LEU A 189 14.15 4.06 4.19
C LEU A 189 15.13 2.91 4.44
N LEU A 190 16.32 3.23 4.93
CA LEU A 190 17.27 2.24 5.44
C LEU A 190 16.77 1.69 6.78
N GLU A 191 16.69 0.36 6.90
CA GLU A 191 16.22 -0.31 8.13
C GLU A 191 17.06 0.04 9.36
N ALA A 192 18.38 0.18 9.19
CA ALA A 192 19.29 0.45 10.28
C ALA A 192 19.15 1.89 10.83
N SER A 193 19.06 2.88 9.93
CA SER A 193 19.25 4.29 10.26
C SER A 193 18.01 5.19 10.04
N ASP A 194 16.88 4.63 9.58
CA ASP A 194 15.66 5.39 9.21
C ASP A 194 15.96 6.60 8.29
N THR A 195 17.04 6.49 7.51
CA THR A 195 17.51 7.51 6.56
C THR A 195 16.99 7.19 5.16
N LYS A 196 16.74 8.22 4.34
CA LYS A 196 16.30 8.05 2.96
C LYS A 196 17.31 7.19 2.18
N SER A 197 16.84 6.06 1.65
CA SER A 197 17.65 5.13 0.86
C SER A 197 17.68 5.49 -0.63
N ASN A 198 16.93 6.53 -1.03
CA ASN A 198 16.65 6.92 -2.43
C ASN A 198 16.05 5.79 -3.30
N LYS A 199 15.63 4.66 -2.70
CA LYS A 199 14.91 3.61 -3.40
C LYS A 199 13.45 4.04 -3.56
N VAL A 200 12.91 3.87 -4.76
CA VAL A 200 11.47 4.08 -4.99
C VAL A 200 10.77 2.75 -4.83
N LEU A 201 9.90 2.65 -3.83
CA LEU A 201 9.08 1.48 -3.55
C LEU A 201 7.67 1.77 -4.05
N THR A 202 7.01 0.77 -4.61
CA THR A 202 5.64 0.95 -5.13
C THR A 202 4.82 -0.26 -4.74
N PHE A 203 3.66 -0.02 -4.16
CA PHE A 203 2.75 -1.08 -3.74
C PHE A 203 1.33 -0.79 -4.23
N PRO A 204 0.51 -1.85 -4.47
CA PRO A 204 -0.87 -1.69 -4.91
C PRO A 204 -1.74 -1.11 -3.77
N ASN A 205 -2.66 -0.20 -4.10
CA ASN A 205 -3.53 0.45 -3.11
C ASN A 205 -4.44 -0.54 -2.36
N GLU A 206 -4.69 -1.73 -2.92
CA GLU A 206 -5.37 -2.86 -2.25
C GLU A 206 -4.74 -3.19 -0.89
N PHE A 207 -3.44 -2.98 -0.71
CA PHE A 207 -2.75 -3.29 0.56
C PHE A 207 -3.23 -2.43 1.72
N VAL A 208 -3.68 -1.20 1.46
CA VAL A 208 -4.23 -0.33 2.51
C VAL A 208 -5.52 -0.89 3.11
N LEU A 209 -6.26 -1.69 2.32
CA LEU A 209 -7.52 -2.30 2.75
C LEU A 209 -7.33 -3.69 3.37
N THR A 210 -6.22 -4.36 3.06
CA THR A 210 -6.00 -5.78 3.37
C THR A 210 -4.90 -6.01 4.41
N MET A 211 -3.96 -5.06 4.56
CA MET A 211 -2.85 -5.13 5.49
C MET A 211 -2.94 -4.03 6.55
N GLU A 212 -2.23 -4.23 7.65
CA GLU A 212 -2.02 -3.20 8.66
C GLU A 212 -1.10 -2.09 8.11
N VAL A 213 -1.49 -0.84 8.37
CA VAL A 213 -0.76 0.36 7.97
C VAL A 213 -0.42 1.14 9.24
N GLU A 214 0.86 1.16 9.58
CA GLU A 214 1.37 2.00 10.66
C GLU A 214 1.76 3.37 10.09
N ASN A 215 1.15 4.44 10.58
CA ASN A 215 1.54 5.81 10.25
C ASN A 215 2.23 6.43 11.47
N PHE A 216 3.46 6.90 11.30
CA PHE A 216 4.27 7.46 12.39
C PHE A 216 4.16 8.98 12.53
N THR A 217 3.64 9.67 11.53
CA THR A 217 3.70 11.15 11.45
C THR A 217 2.34 11.80 11.21
N LYS A 218 1.24 11.06 11.37
CA LYS A 218 -0.11 11.53 11.03
C LYS A 218 -0.57 12.72 11.87
N ASP A 219 -0.52 12.54 13.18
CA ASP A 219 -1.06 13.49 14.14
C ASP A 219 0.05 14.38 14.71
N SER A 220 1.23 13.78 14.93
CA SER A 220 2.44 14.46 15.40
C SER A 220 3.69 13.78 14.82
N ASN A 221 4.77 14.53 14.61
CA ASN A 221 6.07 13.96 14.24
C ASN A 221 6.76 13.27 15.42
N TYR A 222 6.21 13.35 16.63
CA TYR A 222 6.80 12.71 17.79
C TYR A 222 6.21 11.33 18.05
N VAL A 223 7.08 10.41 18.41
CA VAL A 223 6.72 9.04 18.75
C VAL A 223 7.28 8.65 20.10
N MET A 224 6.53 7.79 20.80
CA MET A 224 7.04 7.10 21.98
C MET A 224 8.04 6.03 21.51
N ASP A 225 9.27 6.10 22.00
CA ASP A 225 10.28 5.07 21.78
C ASP A 225 10.64 4.34 23.08
N GLU A 226 11.04 3.09 22.90
CA GLU A 226 11.56 2.22 23.94
C GLU A 226 12.91 1.65 23.50
N MET A 227 13.85 1.61 24.44
CA MET A 227 15.12 0.92 24.26
C MET A 227 15.40 0.03 25.45
N LYS A 228 16.14 -1.07 25.22
CA LYS A 228 16.52 -2.01 26.27
C LYS A 228 18.00 -1.86 26.56
N ILE A 229 18.34 -1.62 27.82
CA ILE A 229 19.72 -1.52 28.30
C ILE A 229 19.91 -2.55 29.41
N GLY A 230 20.82 -3.50 29.21
CA GLY A 230 21.11 -4.56 30.19
C GLY A 230 22.23 -4.19 31.14
N ILE A 231 21.97 -4.26 32.44
CA ILE A 231 22.97 -4.14 33.50
C ILE A 231 23.12 -5.47 34.24
N THR A 232 24.26 -5.70 34.88
CA THR A 232 24.51 -6.92 35.66
C THR A 232 23.59 -7.01 36.88
N TYR A 233 23.40 -8.22 37.41
CA TYR A 233 22.54 -8.44 38.59
C TYR A 233 23.11 -7.86 39.87
N GLU A 234 24.44 -7.76 39.93
CA GLU A 234 25.23 -7.21 41.02
C GLU A 234 25.15 -5.67 41.04
N SER A 235 24.74 -5.05 39.93
CA SER A 235 24.67 -3.59 39.79
C SER A 235 23.50 -2.98 40.58
N ASN A 236 23.68 -1.74 41.05
CA ASN A 236 22.60 -0.99 41.68
C ASN A 236 21.59 -0.47 40.63
N TYR A 237 20.59 -1.29 40.33
CA TYR A 237 19.57 -1.00 39.32
C TYR A 237 18.75 0.29 39.61
N ARG A 238 18.53 0.64 40.89
CA ARG A 238 17.79 1.87 41.26
C ARG A 238 18.60 3.12 40.91
N LYS A 239 19.89 3.09 41.20
CA LYS A 239 20.83 4.18 40.85
C LYS A 239 20.95 4.30 39.32
N ALA A 240 21.09 3.18 38.62
CA ALA A 240 21.15 3.14 37.16
C ALA A 240 19.87 3.69 36.51
N ALA A 241 18.68 3.29 36.99
CA ALA A 241 17.40 3.79 36.49
C ALA A 241 17.26 5.32 36.69
N LYS A 242 17.63 5.84 37.86
CA LYS A 242 17.56 7.28 38.15
C LYS A 242 18.54 8.10 37.31
N LEU A 243 19.73 7.56 37.07
CA LEU A 243 20.73 8.17 36.19
C LEU A 243 20.22 8.25 34.75
N LEU A 244 19.66 7.15 34.25
CA LEU A 244 19.08 7.07 32.91
C LEU A 244 17.90 8.04 32.75
N GLU A 245 17.01 8.12 33.74
CA GLU A 245 15.91 9.10 33.78
C GLU A 245 16.43 10.53 33.68
N THR A 246 17.48 10.88 34.43
CA THR A 246 18.09 12.23 34.42
C THR A 246 18.65 12.58 33.05
N ILE A 247 19.34 11.64 32.40
CA ILE A 247 19.91 11.82 31.05
C ILE A 247 18.79 12.02 30.02
N ILE A 248 17.72 11.23 30.10
CA ILE A 248 16.56 11.34 29.22
C ILE A 248 15.87 12.69 29.38
N VAL A 249 15.60 13.12 30.62
CA VAL A 249 14.99 14.44 30.88
C VAL A 249 15.84 15.56 30.28
N ALA A 250 17.16 15.49 30.42
CA ALA A 250 18.06 16.48 29.83
C ALA A 250 17.97 16.50 28.29
N HIS A 251 17.89 15.33 27.66
CA HIS A 251 17.80 15.20 26.21
C HIS A 251 16.44 15.66 25.66
N ILE A 252 15.33 15.32 26.34
CA ILE A 252 13.98 15.81 25.99
C ILE A 252 13.94 17.33 26.03
N LYS A 253 14.46 17.95 27.10
CA LYS A 253 14.54 19.42 27.21
C LYS A 253 15.36 20.06 26.09
N LYS A 254 16.49 19.45 25.73
CA LYS A 254 17.35 19.91 24.62
C LYS A 254 16.62 19.85 23.28
N ASN A 255 15.94 18.73 22.99
CA ASN A 255 15.20 18.54 21.74
C ASN A 255 13.99 19.47 21.66
N LYS A 256 13.22 19.62 22.75
CA LYS A 256 12.10 20.57 22.85
C LYS A 256 12.57 22.00 22.52
N LYS A 257 13.66 22.47 23.12
CA LYS A 257 14.24 23.80 22.82
C LYS A 257 14.70 23.94 21.37
N SER A 258 15.18 22.86 20.75
CA SER A 258 15.54 22.87 19.32
C SER A 258 14.30 22.99 18.45
N TYR A 259 13.25 22.23 18.77
CA TYR A 259 12.01 22.20 18.01
C TYR A 259 11.19 23.47 18.14
N ILE A 260 11.01 24.00 19.37
CA ILE A 260 10.39 25.31 19.59
C ILE A 260 11.11 26.41 18.80
N ARG A 261 12.45 26.38 18.75
CA ARG A 261 13.21 27.33 17.92
C ARG A 261 12.95 27.16 16.43
N GLN A 262 12.69 25.95 15.96
CA GLN A 262 12.36 25.68 14.56
C GLN A 262 10.96 26.20 14.21
N ILE A 263 9.97 25.92 15.07
CA ILE A 263 8.61 26.46 14.97
C ILE A 263 8.64 27.99 14.95
N ILE A 264 9.32 28.64 15.91
CA ILE A 264 9.43 30.10 15.97
C ILE A 264 10.03 30.66 14.67
N ARG A 265 11.07 30.01 14.12
CA ARG A 265 11.67 30.44 12.84
C ARG A 265 10.71 30.28 11.66
N GLN A 266 9.90 29.21 11.64
CA GLN A 266 8.88 29.00 10.61
C GLN A 266 7.78 30.06 10.75
N GLN A 267 7.29 30.31 11.96
CA GLN A 267 6.32 31.35 12.25
C GLN A 267 6.84 32.73 11.83
N GLU A 268 8.09 33.09 12.14
CA GLU A 268 8.72 34.33 11.68
C GLU A 268 8.85 34.41 10.15
N GLN A 269 8.99 33.28 9.44
CA GLN A 269 8.99 33.26 7.97
C GLN A 269 7.60 33.47 7.41
N VAL A 270 6.60 32.80 7.98
CA VAL A 270 5.17 32.96 7.65
C VAL A 270 4.74 34.40 7.91
N ASP A 271 5.03 34.97 9.08
CA ASP A 271 4.70 36.35 9.45
C ASP A 271 5.36 37.38 8.53
N ARG A 272 6.62 37.15 8.12
CA ARG A 272 7.29 37.98 7.11
C ARG A 272 6.65 37.85 5.73
N GLY A 273 6.20 36.66 5.35
CA GLY A 273 5.45 36.41 4.12
C GLY A 273 4.10 37.13 4.13
N LEU A 274 3.33 36.96 5.21
CA LEU A 274 2.06 37.63 5.48
C LEU A 274 2.22 39.15 5.46
N GLY A 275 3.22 39.69 6.16
CA GLY A 275 3.49 41.13 6.21
C GLY A 275 3.77 41.73 4.83
N LYS A 276 4.50 41.01 3.96
CA LYS A 276 4.73 41.45 2.57
C LYS A 276 3.42 41.49 1.76
N LEU A 277 2.59 40.45 1.86
CA LEU A 277 1.32 40.36 1.14
C LEU A 277 0.29 41.38 1.64
N LEU A 278 0.18 41.58 2.95
CA LEU A 278 -0.73 42.55 3.57
C LEU A 278 -0.32 44.00 3.28
N SER A 279 0.96 44.26 2.99
CA SER A 279 1.45 45.59 2.62
C SER A 279 1.15 45.98 1.16
N GLN A 280 0.68 45.06 0.32
CA GLN A 280 0.29 45.36 -1.06
C GLN A 280 -1.10 46.03 -1.12
N LYS A 281 -1.19 47.10 -1.91
CA LYS A 281 -2.39 47.94 -2.03
C LYS A 281 -3.53 47.28 -2.85
N TYR A 282 -3.23 46.24 -3.63
CA TYR A 282 -4.18 45.44 -4.41
C TYR A 282 -3.74 43.97 -4.36
N ILE A 283 -4.66 43.06 -4.05
CA ILE A 283 -4.37 41.62 -3.91
C ILE A 283 -5.03 40.88 -5.07
N THR A 284 -4.25 40.10 -5.81
CA THR A 284 -4.71 39.27 -6.93
C THR A 284 -5.36 37.97 -6.39
N ASN A 285 -6.25 37.31 -7.14
CA ASN A 285 -6.85 36.01 -6.72
C ASN A 285 -5.81 34.93 -6.35
N LYS A 286 -4.62 34.96 -6.95
CA LYS A 286 -3.51 34.06 -6.62
C LYS A 286 -2.93 34.35 -5.23
N GLU A 287 -2.72 35.61 -4.90
CA GLU A 287 -2.17 36.07 -3.61
C GLU A 287 -3.19 35.88 -2.47
N GLN A 288 -4.50 35.96 -2.74
CA GLN A 288 -5.55 35.57 -1.78
C GLN A 288 -5.46 34.09 -1.40
N LYS A 289 -5.16 33.21 -2.36
CA LYS A 289 -4.99 31.78 -2.12
C LYS A 289 -3.72 31.51 -1.31
N GLU A 290 -2.63 32.20 -1.61
CA GLU A 290 -1.38 32.13 -0.82
C GLU A 290 -1.60 32.64 0.61
N LEU A 291 -2.33 33.75 0.80
CA LEU A 291 -2.71 34.27 2.12
C LEU A 291 -3.54 33.25 2.92
N SER A 292 -4.45 32.52 2.27
CA SER A 292 -5.22 31.45 2.92
C SER A 292 -4.33 30.28 3.36
N ASN A 293 -3.34 29.90 2.56
CA ASN A 293 -2.39 28.84 2.90
C ASN A 293 -1.53 29.22 4.11
N PHE A 294 -1.00 30.44 4.15
CA PHE A 294 -0.21 30.93 5.28
C PHE A 294 -1.00 30.98 6.60
N ARG A 295 -2.30 31.33 6.55
CA ARG A 295 -3.16 31.29 7.74
C ARG A 295 -3.40 29.86 8.25
N VAL A 296 -3.53 28.89 7.33
CA VAL A 296 -3.65 27.47 7.70
C VAL A 296 -2.35 26.99 8.35
N GLU A 297 -1.20 27.34 7.78
CA GLU A 297 0.12 27.01 8.33
C GLU A 297 0.35 27.63 9.72
N GLU A 298 -0.06 28.89 9.94
CA GLU A 298 0.00 29.54 11.25
C GLU A 298 -0.88 28.83 12.30
N GLN A 299 -2.06 28.33 11.90
CA GLN A 299 -2.94 27.57 12.78
C GLN A 299 -2.36 26.19 13.12
N GLU A 300 -1.75 25.50 12.16
CA GLU A 300 -1.05 24.23 12.40
C GLU A 300 0.11 24.42 13.39
N LEU A 301 0.94 25.45 13.20
CA LEU A 301 2.05 25.79 14.10
C LEU A 301 1.59 26.04 15.54
N LYS A 302 0.48 26.77 15.74
CA LYS A 302 -0.09 27.01 17.08
C LYS A 302 -0.58 25.72 17.73
N ARG A 303 -1.19 24.84 16.95
CA ARG A 303 -1.66 23.54 17.43
C ARG A 303 -0.51 22.65 17.87
N ASP A 304 0.56 22.60 17.07
CA ASP A 304 1.78 21.85 17.39
C ASP A 304 2.44 22.39 18.67
N MET A 305 2.43 23.71 18.88
CA MET A 305 2.93 24.32 20.12
C MET A 305 2.12 23.93 21.35
N GLU A 306 0.79 24.04 21.28
CA GLU A 306 -0.11 23.63 22.37
C GLU A 306 0.03 22.14 22.70
N GLU A 307 0.16 21.29 21.67
CA GLU A 307 0.37 19.85 21.85
C GLU A 307 1.68 19.55 22.59
N LEU A 308 2.78 20.24 22.27
CA LEU A 308 4.06 20.09 22.97
C LEU A 308 4.05 20.56 24.43
N GLU A 309 3.22 21.55 24.74
CA GLU A 309 3.02 22.00 26.12
C GLU A 309 2.24 20.95 26.91
N MET A 310 1.14 20.43 26.34
CA MET A 310 0.35 19.34 26.91
C MET A 310 1.19 18.07 27.15
N LEU A 311 2.05 17.71 26.20
CA LEU A 311 2.91 16.53 26.28
C LEU A 311 3.95 16.58 27.41
N GLU A 312 4.38 17.78 27.84
CA GLU A 312 5.39 17.92 28.90
C GLU A 312 4.83 17.58 30.29
N ASP A 313 3.57 17.92 30.54
CA ASP A 313 2.90 17.62 31.80
C ASP A 313 2.44 16.16 31.91
N GLU A 314 2.11 15.53 30.78
CA GLU A 314 1.59 14.16 30.74
C GLU A 314 2.70 13.09 30.78
N PHE A 315 3.90 13.37 30.23
CA PHE A 315 4.93 12.35 30.01
C PHE A 315 6.25 12.59 30.76
N ARG A 316 6.26 12.29 32.06
CA ARG A 316 7.52 12.06 32.79
C ARG A 316 8.17 10.76 32.32
N PRO A 317 9.45 10.74 31.90
CA PRO A 317 10.10 9.52 31.43
C PRO A 317 10.09 8.46 32.54
N ARG A 318 9.57 7.29 32.23
CA ARG A 318 9.50 6.16 33.16
C ARG A 318 10.49 5.08 32.71
N VAL A 319 11.25 4.57 33.65
CA VAL A 319 12.12 3.41 33.41
C VAL A 319 11.44 2.18 33.98
N ARG A 320 10.97 1.31 33.08
CA ARG A 320 10.49 -0.03 33.45
C ARG A 320 11.68 -0.97 33.64
N ILE A 321 11.51 -1.97 34.49
CA ILE A 321 12.55 -2.96 34.79
C ILE A 321 12.00 -4.33 34.45
N GLU A 322 12.76 -5.11 33.69
CA GLU A 322 12.48 -6.50 33.36
C GLU A 322 13.69 -7.36 33.75
N LEU A 323 13.46 -8.55 34.32
CA LEU A 323 14.53 -9.50 34.62
C LEU A 323 14.68 -10.45 33.42
N ALA A 324 15.90 -10.61 32.92
CA ALA A 324 16.24 -11.51 31.82
C ALA A 324 17.37 -12.46 32.22
N ASP A 325 17.52 -13.61 31.57
CA ASP A 325 18.42 -14.68 32.02
C ASP A 325 19.82 -14.22 32.44
N SER A 326 20.41 -13.27 31.71
CA SER A 326 21.76 -12.76 31.98
C SER A 326 21.84 -11.29 32.42
N ALA A 327 20.72 -10.59 32.58
CA ALA A 327 20.73 -9.14 32.82
C ALA A 327 19.46 -8.62 33.50
N ILE A 328 19.59 -7.52 34.24
CA ILE A 328 18.47 -6.64 34.56
C ILE A 328 18.29 -5.66 33.39
N LEU A 329 17.17 -5.73 32.69
CA LEU A 329 16.84 -4.86 31.57
C LEU A 329 16.16 -3.58 32.07
N LEU A 330 16.82 -2.44 31.87
CA LEU A 330 16.24 -1.12 32.00
C LEU A 330 15.58 -0.73 30.68
N ILE A 331 14.29 -0.45 30.72
CA ILE A 331 13.45 -0.08 29.58
C ILE A 331 12.88 1.31 29.79
N PRO A 332 13.65 2.37 29.46
CA PRO A 332 13.11 3.72 29.43
C PRO A 332 12.12 3.90 28.29
N GLN A 333 11.00 4.54 28.62
CA GLN A 333 10.05 5.11 27.67
C GLN A 333 10.30 6.62 27.56
N PHE A 334 10.49 7.11 26.33
CA PHE A 334 10.70 8.53 26.08
C PHE A 334 10.12 8.98 24.74
N PHE A 335 9.75 10.26 24.68
CA PHE A 335 9.18 10.87 23.50
C PHE A 335 10.26 11.54 22.66
N THR A 336 10.25 11.31 21.34
CA THR A 336 11.24 11.89 20.44
C THR A 336 10.66 12.08 19.03
N PRO A 337 11.10 13.10 18.27
CA PRO A 337 10.77 13.22 16.85
C PRO A 337 11.19 11.96 16.09
N TYR A 338 10.33 11.44 15.21
CA TYR A 338 10.58 10.19 14.50
C TYR A 338 11.85 10.27 13.63
N ASP A 339 12.06 11.41 12.97
CA ASP A 339 13.23 11.68 12.12
C ASP A 339 14.56 11.63 12.90
N GLN A 340 14.53 11.99 14.18
CA GLN A 340 15.72 12.01 15.06
C GLN A 340 15.78 10.83 16.03
N LYS A 341 14.76 9.96 16.04
CA LYS A 341 14.63 8.81 16.94
C LYS A 341 15.92 8.02 17.13
N LYS A 342 16.54 7.60 16.03
CA LYS A 342 17.80 6.82 16.05
C LYS A 342 18.97 7.62 16.62
N LYS A 343 19.11 8.89 16.23
CA LYS A 343 20.16 9.79 16.73
C LYS A 343 20.02 10.03 18.23
N THR A 344 18.81 10.33 18.69
CA THR A 344 18.47 10.48 20.11
C THR A 344 18.80 9.23 20.90
N ARG A 345 18.40 8.05 20.40
CA ARG A 345 18.73 6.77 21.04
C ARG A 345 20.24 6.58 21.20
N THR A 346 21.02 6.84 20.15
CA THR A 346 22.48 6.77 20.20
C THR A 346 23.06 7.77 21.19
N GLU A 347 22.61 9.02 21.20
CA GLU A 347 23.09 10.05 22.14
C GLU A 347 22.78 9.67 23.60
N ILE A 348 21.58 9.15 23.89
CA ILE A 348 21.23 8.72 25.26
C ILE A 348 22.10 7.52 25.68
N ILE A 349 22.30 6.53 24.80
CA ILE A 349 23.14 5.35 25.09
C ILE A 349 24.58 5.79 25.37
N LEU A 350 25.17 6.64 24.53
CA LEU A 350 26.55 7.11 24.73
C LEU A 350 26.69 7.88 26.04
N ASN A 351 25.78 8.81 26.32
CA ASN A 351 25.80 9.58 27.58
C ASN A 351 25.62 8.67 28.80
N PHE A 352 24.80 7.62 28.69
CA PHE A 352 24.62 6.65 29.76
C PHE A 352 25.88 5.79 29.98
N LEU A 353 26.52 5.33 28.89
CA LEU A 353 27.79 4.61 28.97
C LEU A 353 28.90 5.46 29.59
N ASP A 354 28.99 6.74 29.22
CA ASP A 354 29.97 7.66 29.79
C ASP A 354 29.69 7.97 31.25
N ALA A 355 28.42 8.07 31.65
CA ALA A 355 28.05 8.25 33.04
C ALA A 355 28.34 7.00 33.89
N ILE A 356 28.13 5.79 33.34
CA ILE A 356 28.48 4.54 34.03
C ILE A 356 29.98 4.40 34.22
N LYS A 357 30.82 4.84 33.28
CA LYS A 357 32.29 4.76 33.45
C LYS A 357 32.80 5.47 34.71
N ALA A 358 32.08 6.49 35.18
CA ALA A 358 32.42 7.21 36.42
C ALA A 358 31.95 6.48 37.69
N GLU A 359 30.99 5.55 37.55
CA GLU A 359 30.30 4.89 38.65
C GLU A 359 30.73 3.42 38.74
N LYS A 360 31.41 3.03 39.82
CA LYS A 360 31.89 1.63 40.00
C LYS A 360 30.78 0.61 40.30
N ASP A 361 29.57 1.07 40.60
CA ASP A 361 28.46 0.22 41.07
C ASP A 361 27.55 -0.27 39.94
N ILE A 362 27.84 0.10 38.69
CA ILE A 362 26.99 -0.20 37.53
C ILE A 362 27.88 -0.78 36.44
N GLU A 363 27.56 -1.98 35.99
CA GLU A 363 28.25 -2.67 34.91
C GLU A 363 27.25 -3.12 33.84
N MET A 364 27.68 -3.06 32.58
CA MET A 364 26.88 -3.54 31.46
C MET A 364 26.87 -5.06 31.46
N ALA A 365 25.69 -5.66 31.31
CA ALA A 365 25.57 -7.10 31.24
C ALA A 365 26.16 -7.62 29.92
N TYR A 366 27.07 -8.57 30.03
CA TYR A 366 27.49 -9.43 28.92
C TYR A 366 26.74 -10.76 29.01
N PRO A 367 26.53 -11.45 27.88
CA PRO A 367 26.04 -12.82 27.89
C PRO A 367 26.99 -13.67 28.75
N HIS A 368 26.51 -14.22 29.85
CA HIS A 368 27.28 -15.11 30.71
C HIS A 368 26.74 -16.52 30.61
N VAL A 369 27.64 -17.49 30.61
CA VAL A 369 27.31 -18.91 30.64
C VAL A 369 28.02 -19.50 31.84
N GLN A 370 27.27 -20.14 32.72
CA GLN A 370 27.85 -20.90 33.83
C GLN A 370 28.21 -22.29 33.31
N ILE A 371 29.51 -22.56 33.21
CA ILE A 371 30.01 -23.88 32.83
C ILE A 371 30.26 -24.64 34.13
N VAL A 372 29.47 -25.68 34.37
CA VAL A 372 29.65 -26.58 35.52
C VAL A 372 30.45 -27.79 35.04
N SER A 373 31.62 -28.02 35.63
CA SER A 373 32.41 -29.22 35.31
C SER A 373 31.73 -30.49 35.86
N GLU A 374 31.97 -31.66 35.27
CA GLU A 374 31.37 -32.90 35.78
C GLU A 374 31.79 -33.24 37.21
N VAL A 375 33.02 -32.86 37.59
CA VAL A 375 33.54 -33.05 38.95
C VAL A 375 32.75 -32.21 39.96
N GLU A 376 32.55 -30.93 39.63
CA GLU A 376 31.81 -29.98 40.45
C GLU A 376 30.31 -30.32 40.50
N LYS A 377 29.76 -30.87 39.40
CA LYS A 377 28.39 -31.42 39.36
C LYS A 377 28.23 -32.57 40.36
N ALA A 378 29.20 -33.47 40.46
CA ALA A 378 29.17 -34.57 41.41
C ALA A 378 29.23 -34.08 42.88
N GLU A 379 30.05 -33.07 43.17
CA GLU A 379 30.15 -32.45 44.50
C GLU A 379 28.85 -31.73 44.90
N ILE A 380 28.23 -30.97 43.99
CA ILE A 380 26.95 -30.29 44.23
C ILE A 380 25.83 -31.30 44.50
N VAL A 381 25.80 -32.41 43.76
CA VAL A 381 24.81 -33.48 43.98
C VAL A 381 25.02 -34.17 45.33
N GLN A 382 26.27 -34.40 45.75
CA GLN A 382 26.58 -34.96 47.07
C GLN A 382 26.23 -33.99 48.21
N HIS A 383 26.52 -32.70 48.06
CA HIS A 383 26.18 -31.68 49.06
C HIS A 383 24.65 -31.47 49.18
N ALA A 384 23.94 -31.56 48.06
CA ALA A 384 22.47 -31.50 48.05
C ALA A 384 21.81 -32.74 48.64
N ALA A 385 22.43 -33.91 48.47
CA ALA A 385 22.04 -35.15 49.14
C ALA A 385 22.11 -35.03 50.66
N ALA A 386 23.17 -34.41 51.17
CA ALA A 386 23.33 -34.15 52.60
C ALA A 386 22.28 -33.19 53.19
N HIS A 387 21.55 -32.44 52.35
CA HIS A 387 20.53 -31.48 52.77
C HIS A 387 19.11 -31.81 52.28
N GLY A 388 18.89 -33.02 51.76
CA GLY A 388 17.55 -33.50 51.38
C GLY A 388 16.95 -32.85 50.13
N LEU A 389 17.75 -32.19 49.28
CA LEU A 389 17.31 -31.46 48.07
C LEU A 389 17.48 -32.26 46.77
N GLN A 390 17.74 -33.57 46.86
CA GLN A 390 18.06 -34.44 45.73
C GLN A 390 17.04 -34.39 44.58
N THR A 391 15.74 -34.39 44.89
CA THR A 391 14.66 -34.48 43.89
C THR A 391 14.54 -33.25 43.00
N THR A 392 14.93 -32.07 43.51
CA THR A 392 14.83 -30.80 42.76
C THR A 392 16.01 -30.61 41.81
N LEU A 393 17.21 -31.01 42.23
CA LEU A 393 18.44 -30.87 41.43
C LEU A 393 18.56 -31.96 40.36
N GLN A 394 18.04 -33.17 40.62
CA GLN A 394 18.03 -34.23 39.62
C GLN A 394 17.17 -33.87 38.40
N LYS A 395 16.07 -33.12 38.57
CA LYS A 395 15.29 -32.56 37.46
C LYS A 395 16.05 -31.45 36.71
N ALA A 396 16.66 -30.50 37.44
CA ALA A 396 17.35 -29.37 36.82
C ALA A 396 18.59 -29.78 35.99
N PHE A 397 19.28 -30.86 36.36
CA PHE A 397 20.54 -31.27 35.74
C PHE A 397 20.45 -32.40 34.71
N PHE A 398 19.31 -33.08 34.60
CA PHE A 398 19.13 -34.26 33.73
C PHE A 398 17.91 -34.19 32.79
N GLU A 399 17.04 -33.18 32.88
CA GLU A 399 15.90 -32.99 31.95
C GLU A 399 16.11 -31.91 30.86
N GLN A 400 17.35 -31.48 30.59
CA GLN A 400 17.68 -30.63 29.42
C GLN A 400 18.40 -31.39 28.32
#